data_AF-D6GUU0-F1
#
_entry.id   AF-D6GUU0-F1
#
_cell.length_a   1.000
_cell.length_b   1.000
_cell.length_c   1.000
_cell.angle_alpha   90.00
_cell.angle_beta   90.00
_cell.angle_gamma   90.00
#
_symmetry.space_group_name_H-M   'P 1'
#
loop_
_entity.id
_entity.type
_entity.pdbx_description
1 polymer ?
#
loop_
_entity_poly.entity_id
_entity_poly.type
_entity_poly.pdbx_seq_one_letter_code
_entity_poly.pdbx_strand_id
1 'polypeptide(L)'
;MEYKRELKYKEKYILKKKIERNYKILGLLNDFMIGFEFLTGSFEFLPGNSTVIGVYLFIAGSAQILIVPIIKIARDIHIKLRKLEEKL
;
A
#
# COMPACT_ATOMS: atom_id res chain seq x y z
N MET A 1 27.01 -17.45 23.52
CA MET A 1 27.05 -16.01 23.15
C MET A 1 26.71 -15.77 21.68
N GLU A 2 27.18 -16.62 20.77
CA GLU A 2 26.94 -16.49 19.31
C GLU A 2 25.51 -16.88 18.88
N TYR A 3 25.00 -18.01 19.40
CA TYR A 3 23.63 -18.48 19.15
C TYR A 3 22.54 -17.45 19.48
N LYS A 4 22.67 -16.75 20.62
CA LYS A 4 21.72 -15.69 21.02
C LYS A 4 21.73 -14.50 20.06
N ARG A 5 22.87 -14.20 19.41
CA ARG A 5 22.96 -13.14 18.40
C ARG A 5 22.25 -13.55 17.12
N GLU A 6 22.45 -14.79 16.64
CA GLU A 6 21.76 -15.29 15.44
C GLU A 6 20.24 -15.29 15.58
N LEU A 7 19.72 -15.72 16.75
CA LEU A 7 18.28 -15.68 17.02
C LEU A 7 17.72 -14.26 16.92
N LYS A 8 18.40 -13.27 17.54
CA LYS A 8 18.00 -11.86 17.47
C LYS A 8 18.01 -11.31 16.03
N TYR A 9 18.99 -11.68 15.23
CA TYR A 9 19.04 -11.32 13.81
C TYR A 9 17.88 -11.93 13.00
N LYS A 10 17.57 -13.21 13.25
CA LYS A 10 16.49 -13.93 12.56
C LYS A 10 15.12 -13.36 12.91
N GLU A 11 14.88 -13.04 14.19
CA GLU A 11 13.64 -12.39 14.63
C GLU A 11 13.45 -11.04 13.95
N LYS A 12 14.48 -10.19 13.93
CA LYS A 12 14.45 -8.88 13.25
C LYS A 12 14.17 -9.02 11.76
N TYR A 13 14.78 -10.00 11.09
CA TYR A 13 14.54 -10.29 9.69
C TYR A 13 13.08 -10.69 9.43
N ILE A 14 12.54 -11.63 10.21
CA ILE A 14 11.15 -12.10 10.10
C ILE A 14 10.18 -10.94 10.33
N LEU A 15 10.47 -10.13 11.33
CA LEU A 15 9.64 -9.02 11.75
C LEU A 15 9.60 -7.91 10.67
N LYS A 16 10.76 -7.54 10.11
CA LYS A 16 10.84 -6.61 8.96
C LYS A 16 10.06 -7.15 7.77
N LYS A 17 10.24 -8.42 7.42
CA LYS A 17 9.56 -9.08 6.30
C LYS A 17 8.04 -9.08 6.49
N LYS A 18 7.56 -9.24 7.73
CA LYS A 18 6.13 -9.15 8.06
C LYS A 18 5.57 -7.74 7.81
N ILE A 19 6.29 -6.68 8.21
CA ILE A 19 5.92 -5.29 7.92
C ILE A 19 5.86 -5.09 6.40
N GLU A 20 6.94 -5.41 5.69
CA GLU A 20 7.02 -5.22 4.24
C GLU A 20 5.88 -5.93 3.50
N ARG A 21 5.55 -7.16 3.91
CA ARG A 21 4.43 -7.92 3.33
C ARG A 21 3.09 -7.22 3.55
N ASN A 22 2.83 -6.74 4.76
CA ASN A 22 1.56 -6.08 5.08
C ASN A 22 1.37 -4.80 4.24
N TYR A 23 2.38 -3.93 4.18
CA TYR A 23 2.31 -2.72 3.35
C TYR A 23 2.27 -3.04 1.85
N LYS A 24 2.92 -4.12 1.40
CA LYS A 24 2.81 -4.60 0.01
C LYS A 24 1.38 -5.01 -0.32
N ILE A 25 0.71 -5.75 0.56
CA ILE A 25 -0.69 -6.16 0.35
C ILE A 25 -1.60 -4.93 0.28
N LEU A 26 -1.42 -3.96 1.19
CA LEU A 26 -2.19 -2.71 1.16
C LEU A 26 -2.00 -1.95 -0.17
N GLY A 27 -0.77 -1.87 -0.67
CA GLY A 27 -0.49 -1.27 -1.98
C GLY A 27 -1.18 -2.00 -3.13
N LEU A 28 -1.12 -3.34 -3.15
CA LEU A 28 -1.78 -4.16 -4.18
C LEU A 28 -3.31 -4.02 -4.16
N LEU A 29 -3.90 -3.95 -2.97
CA LEU A 29 -5.34 -3.72 -2.83
C LEU A 29 -5.73 -2.34 -3.38
N ASN A 30 -4.92 -1.32 -3.10
CA ASN A 30 -5.14 0.02 -3.65
C ASN A 30 -5.03 0.03 -5.18
N ASP A 31 -3.98 -0.60 -5.74
CA ASP A 31 -3.79 -0.71 -7.19
C ASP A 31 -4.99 -1.41 -7.87
N PHE A 32 -5.53 -2.44 -7.23
CA PHE A 32 -6.72 -3.13 -7.70
C PHE A 32 -7.99 -2.24 -7.65
N MET A 33 -8.18 -1.48 -6.57
CA MET A 33 -9.30 -0.52 -6.45
C MET A 33 -9.24 0.57 -7.51
N ILE A 34 -8.04 1.12 -7.78
CA ILE A 34 -7.83 2.09 -8.88
C ILE A 34 -8.31 1.47 -10.20
N GLY A 35 -7.81 0.27 -10.53
CA GLY A 35 -8.21 -0.41 -11.76
C GLY A 35 -9.71 -0.66 -11.85
N PHE A 36 -10.34 -1.01 -10.73
CA PHE A 36 -11.78 -1.21 -10.64
C PHE A 36 -12.57 0.10 -10.87
N GLU A 37 -12.17 1.20 -10.24
CA GLU A 37 -12.81 2.51 -10.39
C GLU A 37 -12.67 3.05 -11.82
N PHE A 38 -11.48 2.94 -12.43
CA PHE A 38 -11.30 3.36 -13.82
C PHE A 38 -12.03 2.46 -14.81
N LEU A 39 -12.10 1.15 -14.57
CA LEU A 39 -12.86 0.26 -15.44
C LEU A 39 -14.36 0.53 -15.35
N THR A 40 -14.90 0.60 -14.12
CA THR A 40 -16.31 0.89 -13.89
C THR A 40 -16.70 2.27 -14.40
N GLY A 41 -15.90 3.30 -14.11
CA GLY A 41 -16.12 4.65 -14.61
C GLY A 41 -16.10 4.74 -16.13
N SER A 42 -15.33 3.90 -16.81
CA SER A 42 -15.31 3.86 -18.29
C SER A 42 -16.63 3.37 -18.88
N PHE A 43 -17.34 2.46 -18.22
CA PHE A 43 -18.66 2.00 -18.68
C PHE A 43 -19.73 3.10 -18.63
N GLU A 44 -19.61 4.06 -17.72
CA GLU A 44 -20.52 5.21 -17.61
C GLU A 44 -20.43 6.19 -18.80
N PHE A 45 -19.39 6.08 -19.62
CA PHE A 45 -19.27 6.84 -20.88
C PHE A 45 -19.89 6.13 -22.08
N LEU A 46 -20.46 4.93 -21.90
CA LEU A 46 -21.23 4.28 -22.96
C LEU A 46 -22.57 5.02 -23.19
N PRO A 47 -23.13 4.98 -24.42
CA PRO A 47 -24.39 5.64 -24.73
C PRO A 47 -25.52 5.18 -23.81
N GLY A 48 -26.27 6.14 -23.23
CA GLY A 48 -27.42 5.87 -22.35
C GLY A 48 -27.10 5.82 -20.85
N ASN A 49 -25.83 5.93 -20.45
CA ASN A 49 -25.40 5.95 -19.04
C ASN A 49 -25.11 7.38 -18.52
N SER A 50 -24.72 7.51 -17.26
CA SER A 50 -24.53 8.80 -16.59
C SER A 50 -23.06 9.19 -16.52
N THR A 51 -22.64 10.08 -17.43
CA THR A 51 -21.27 10.60 -17.47
C THR A 51 -20.84 11.25 -16.15
N VAL A 52 -21.77 11.84 -15.39
CA VAL A 52 -21.47 12.43 -14.08
C VAL A 52 -20.92 11.38 -13.11
N ILE A 53 -21.50 10.18 -13.08
CA ILE A 53 -21.03 9.08 -12.22
C ILE A 53 -19.61 8.65 -12.66
N GLY A 54 -19.40 8.50 -13.97
CA GLY A 54 -18.09 8.17 -14.53
C GLY A 54 -16.99 9.17 -14.13
N VAL A 55 -17.30 10.47 -14.17
CA VAL A 55 -16.36 11.53 -13.74
C VAL A 55 -16.00 11.39 -12.26
N TYR A 56 -16.98 11.17 -11.37
CA TYR A 56 -16.69 10.98 -9.96
C TYR A 56 -15.85 9.72 -9.68
N LEU A 57 -16.10 8.61 -10.39
CA LEU A 57 -15.27 7.40 -10.31
C LEU A 57 -13.84 7.66 -10.77
N PHE A 58 -13.64 8.44 -11.83
CA PHE A 58 -12.29 8.81 -12.28
C PHE A 58 -11.58 9.78 -11.32
N ILE A 59 -12.30 10.70 -10.69
CA ILE A 59 -11.75 11.58 -9.66
C ILE A 59 -11.30 10.74 -8.46
N ALA A 60 -12.15 9.80 -8.01
CA ALA A 60 -11.82 8.88 -6.92
C ALA A 60 -10.57 8.05 -7.26
N GLY A 61 -10.53 7.43 -8.44
CA GLY A 61 -9.39 6.61 -8.87
C GLY A 61 -8.11 7.43 -9.00
N SER A 62 -8.21 8.66 -9.49
CA SER A 62 -7.08 9.59 -9.59
C SER A 62 -6.54 9.98 -8.21
N ALA A 63 -7.43 10.22 -7.24
CA ALA A 63 -7.03 10.48 -5.86
C ALA A 63 -6.36 9.25 -5.22
N GLN A 64 -6.86 8.04 -5.51
CA GLN A 64 -6.28 6.79 -5.01
C GLN A 64 -4.87 6.51 -5.53
N ILE A 65 -4.49 7.01 -6.72
CA ILE A 65 -3.11 6.92 -7.23
C ILE A 65 -2.11 7.54 -6.23
N LEU A 66 -2.51 8.60 -5.52
CA LEU A 66 -1.67 9.27 -4.52
C LEU A 66 -1.56 8.47 -3.21
N ILE A 67 -2.44 7.51 -2.95
CA ILE A 67 -2.38 6.68 -1.73
C ILE A 67 -1.20 5.70 -1.79
N VAL A 68 -0.85 5.17 -2.97
CA VAL A 68 0.28 4.24 -3.15
C VAL A 68 1.63 4.82 -2.65
N PRO A 69 2.07 6.02 -3.07
CA PRO A 69 3.31 6.60 -2.55
C PRO A 69 3.22 6.88 -1.05
N ILE A 70 2.05 7.25 -0.51
CA ILE A 70 1.85 7.44 0.93
C ILE A 70 2.06 6.12 1.70
N ILE A 71 1.49 5.01 1.22
CA ILE A 71 1.69 3.67 1.81
C ILE A 71 3.18 3.30 1.81
N LYS A 72 3.90 3.57 0.71
CA LYS A 72 5.34 3.29 0.59
C LYS A 72 6.16 4.13 1.58
N ILE A 73 5.88 5.43 1.69
CA ILE A 73 6.54 6.33 2.64
C ILE A 73 6.27 5.87 4.08
N ALA A 74 5.02 5.57 4.41
CA ALA A 74 4.63 5.11 5.75
C ALA A 74 5.32 3.79 6.13
N ARG A 75 5.46 2.84 5.18
CA ARG A 75 6.23 1.61 5.37
C ARG A 75 7.69 1.92 5.73
N ASP A 76 8.32 2.81 4.97
CA ASP A 76 9.74 3.12 5.13
C ASP A 76 10.00 3.85 6.46
N ILE A 77 9.09 4.74 6.86
CA ILE A 77 9.10 5.39 8.19
C ILE A 77 8.93 4.35 9.30
N HIS A 78 7.95 3.44 9.21
CA HIS A 78 7.71 2.39 10.21
C HIS A 78 8.97 1.53 10.40
N ILE A 79 9.59 1.07 9.30
CA ILE A 79 10.82 0.28 9.36
C ILE A 79 11.97 1.09 9.99
N LYS A 80 12.07 2.39 9.71
CA LYS A 80 13.10 3.27 10.28
C LYS A 80 12.93 3.47 11.79
N LEU A 81 11.71 3.74 12.25
CA LEU A 81 11.40 3.92 13.67
C LEU A 81 11.71 2.66 14.48
N ARG A 82 11.32 1.49 13.97
CA ARG A 82 11.63 0.22 14.64
C ARG A 82 13.13 -0.06 14.77
N LYS A 83 13.93 0.34 13.77
CA LYS A 83 15.40 0.23 13.85
C LYS A 83 16.02 1.16 14.90
N LEU A 84 15.36 2.27 15.24
CA LEU A 84 15.84 3.21 16.26
C LEU A 84 15.52 2.69 17.67
N GLU A 85 14.33 2.14 17.90
CA GLU A 85 13.95 1.52 19.18
C GLU A 85 14.88 0.38 19.58
N GLU A 86 15.34 -0.42 18.62
CA GLU A 86 16.27 -1.53 18.88
C GLU A 86 17.71 -1.10 19.19
N LYS A 87 18.07 0.17 18.98
CA LYS A 87 19.40 0.73 19.29
C LYS A 87 19.50 1.34 20.68
N LEU A 88 18.36 1.67 21.29
CA LEU A 88 18.23 2.17 22.67
C LEU A 88 18.19 0.98 23.64
#